data_AF-A0AAF0CDP3-F1
#
_entry.id   AF-A0AAF0CDP3-F1
#
_cell.length_a   1.000
_cell.length_b   1.000
_cell.length_c   1.000
_cell.angle_alpha   90.00
_cell.angle_beta   90.00
_cell.angle_gamma   90.00
#
_symmetry.space_group_name_H-M   'P 1'
#
loop_
_entity.id
_entity.type
_entity.pdbx_description
1 polymer ?
#
loop_
_entity_poly.entity_id
_entity_poly.type
_entity_poly.pdbx_seq_one_letter_code
_entity_poly.pdbx_strand_id
1 'polypeptide(L)'
;MDKISFPEDIKKLREEKNISQEEMAYLLSSSHRAFSGVNQVMLSHWERAKMLPSFVRRIGMASFFHVSYDFSTEEVLTVKSLSKLMNIPINHDVGYNFKISSVKHYDFDDAPDFILSSVGKVHRNLYNRDLIADANLIGKDKSQFKILCFLDGDVAIGHLIFDYSANILVSMGAIDINVRRMIFKYIHDEMSSDEYIFPAYDPAMSQFLYDLYMEPYYQKGGLIFFKGTLKTAATNPFAQGLYNESNGYFVYLRYNEQRLKKKSIEFIFHKPESD
;
A
#
# COMPACT_ATOMS: atom_id res chain seq x y z
N MET A 1 -15.44 -4.90 -12.69
CA MET A 1 -15.31 -3.79 -13.65
C MET A 1 -14.41 -4.27 -14.76
N ASP A 2 -14.78 -4.07 -16.02
CA ASP A 2 -13.96 -4.55 -17.14
C ASP A 2 -13.76 -3.44 -18.19
N LYS A 3 -12.96 -3.71 -19.22
CA LYS A 3 -12.64 -2.74 -20.28
C LYS A 3 -13.87 -2.24 -21.05
N ILE A 4 -14.89 -3.09 -21.22
CA ILE A 4 -16.11 -2.84 -22.00
C ILE A 4 -17.08 -2.01 -21.17
N SER A 5 -17.36 -2.43 -19.94
CA SER A 5 -18.29 -1.78 -19.00
C SER A 5 -17.68 -0.58 -18.24
N PHE A 6 -16.39 -0.29 -18.46
CA PHE A 6 -15.65 0.74 -17.75
C PHE A 6 -16.37 2.11 -17.68
N PRO A 7 -16.87 2.69 -18.81
CA PRO A 7 -17.53 3.99 -18.79
C PRO A 7 -18.74 4.06 -17.86
N GLU A 8 -19.57 3.01 -17.88
CA GLU A 8 -20.79 2.91 -17.08
C GLU A 8 -20.47 2.63 -15.61
N ASP A 9 -19.56 1.69 -15.35
CA ASP A 9 -19.14 1.30 -14.00
C ASP A 9 -18.52 2.48 -13.26
N ILE A 10 -17.65 3.25 -13.92
CA ILE A 10 -16.96 4.35 -13.26
C ILE A 10 -17.91 5.50 -12.92
N LYS A 11 -18.87 5.77 -13.80
CA LYS A 11 -19.93 6.75 -13.56
C LYS A 11 -20.78 6.32 -12.37
N LYS A 12 -21.22 5.06 -12.36
CA LYS A 12 -22.02 4.48 -11.29
C LYS A 12 -21.31 4.57 -9.94
N LEU A 13 -20.06 4.12 -9.86
CA LEU A 13 -19.27 4.17 -8.62
C LEU A 13 -19.03 5.60 -8.12
N ARG A 14 -18.83 6.55 -9.03
CA ARG A 14 -18.73 7.98 -8.71
C ARG A 14 -20.04 8.49 -8.09
N GLU A 15 -21.17 8.17 -8.71
CA GLU A 15 -22.51 8.60 -8.26
C GLU A 15 -22.90 7.94 -6.93
N GLU A 16 -22.56 6.67 -6.70
CA GLU A 16 -22.74 5.98 -5.42
C GLU A 16 -21.97 6.64 -4.27
N LYS A 17 -20.79 7.23 -4.57
CA LYS A 17 -20.02 8.03 -3.61
C LYS A 17 -20.51 9.48 -3.46
N ASN A 18 -21.53 9.90 -4.22
CA ASN A 18 -22.05 11.27 -4.26
C ASN A 18 -20.98 12.34 -4.53
N ILE A 19 -20.02 12.04 -5.41
CA ILE A 19 -18.98 13.00 -5.80
C ILE A 19 -19.18 13.46 -7.26
N SER A 20 -18.86 14.72 -7.53
CA SER A 20 -18.85 15.29 -8.86
C SER A 20 -17.67 14.78 -9.70
N GLN A 21 -17.72 14.98 -11.02
CA GLN A 21 -16.57 14.69 -11.89
C GLN A 21 -15.35 15.54 -11.51
N GLU A 22 -15.54 16.78 -11.08
CA GLU A 22 -14.44 17.65 -10.66
C GLU A 22 -13.78 17.15 -9.37
N GLU A 23 -14.59 16.82 -8.36
CA GLU A 23 -14.10 16.27 -7.09
C GLU A 23 -13.39 14.93 -7.31
N MET A 24 -13.93 14.05 -8.16
CA MET A 24 -13.28 12.79 -8.48
C MET A 24 -11.93 13.00 -9.17
N ALA A 25 -11.81 13.96 -10.10
CA ALA A 25 -10.53 14.28 -10.75
C ALA A 25 -9.51 14.77 -9.72
N TYR A 26 -9.95 15.65 -8.81
CA TYR A 26 -9.13 16.14 -7.73
C TYR A 26 -8.66 15.00 -6.82
N LEU A 27 -9.56 14.16 -6.32
CA LEU A 27 -9.25 13.04 -5.43
C LEU A 27 -8.27 12.06 -6.08
N LEU A 28 -8.47 11.70 -7.35
CA LEU A 28 -7.55 10.82 -8.07
C LEU A 28 -6.16 11.46 -8.20
N SER A 29 -6.11 12.72 -8.65
CA SER A 29 -4.85 13.44 -8.87
C SER A 29 -4.09 13.71 -7.58
N SER A 30 -4.78 14.00 -6.46
CA SER A 30 -4.14 14.24 -5.16
C SER A 30 -3.73 12.94 -4.46
N SER A 31 -4.39 11.82 -4.77
CA SER A 31 -4.10 10.54 -4.14
C SER A 31 -2.99 9.75 -4.83
N HIS A 32 -2.77 9.90 -6.15
CA HIS A 32 -1.74 9.12 -6.85
C HIS A 32 -1.24 9.76 -8.16
N ARG A 33 0.08 9.86 -8.33
CA ARG A 33 0.75 10.49 -9.49
C ARG A 33 0.38 9.92 -10.86
N ALA A 34 -0.07 8.66 -10.94
CA ALA A 34 -0.62 8.09 -12.18
C ALA A 34 -1.81 8.89 -12.75
N PHE A 35 -2.51 9.62 -11.89
CA PHE A 35 -3.64 10.48 -12.23
C PHE A 35 -3.28 11.97 -12.22
N SER A 36 -1.99 12.31 -12.08
CA SER A 36 -1.52 13.68 -12.26
C SER A 36 -1.98 14.21 -13.62
N GLY A 37 -2.64 15.37 -13.60
CA GLY A 37 -3.19 16.02 -14.79
C GLY A 37 -4.53 15.48 -15.28
N VAL A 38 -5.16 14.54 -14.56
CA VAL A 38 -6.57 14.18 -14.80
C VAL A 38 -7.44 15.36 -14.36
N ASN A 39 -8.38 15.75 -15.20
CA ASN A 39 -9.32 16.84 -14.96
C ASN A 39 -10.76 16.39 -15.24
N GLN A 40 -11.72 17.26 -14.91
CA GLN A 40 -13.15 17.01 -15.10
C GLN A 40 -13.50 16.64 -16.55
N VAL A 41 -12.90 17.31 -17.55
CA VAL A 41 -13.18 17.06 -18.97
C VAL A 41 -12.77 15.65 -19.36
N MET A 42 -11.61 15.18 -18.90
CA MET A 42 -11.14 13.81 -19.15
C MET A 42 -12.08 12.78 -18.53
N LEU A 43 -12.50 12.96 -17.28
CA LEU A 43 -13.48 12.08 -16.64
C LEU A 43 -14.80 12.06 -17.42
N SER A 44 -15.27 13.22 -17.86
CA SER A 44 -16.47 13.34 -18.69
C SER A 44 -16.34 12.63 -20.04
N HIS A 45 -15.14 12.53 -20.61
CA HIS A 45 -14.90 11.74 -21.82
C HIS A 45 -14.89 10.24 -21.52
N TRP A 46 -14.32 9.83 -20.39
CA TRP A 46 -14.28 8.43 -19.96
C TRP A 46 -15.68 7.89 -19.65
N GLU A 47 -16.49 8.62 -18.89
CA GLU A 47 -17.87 8.23 -18.53
C GLU A 47 -18.84 8.20 -19.71
N ARG A 48 -18.53 8.90 -20.82
CA ARG A 48 -19.34 8.91 -22.04
C ARG A 48 -18.80 8.00 -23.13
N ALA A 49 -17.84 7.14 -22.80
CA ALA A 49 -17.16 6.26 -23.75
C ALA A 49 -16.53 6.99 -24.96
N LYS A 50 -16.30 8.31 -24.88
CA LYS A 50 -15.68 9.08 -25.97
C LYS A 50 -14.19 8.73 -26.13
N MET A 51 -13.56 8.35 -25.03
CA MET A 51 -12.16 7.89 -24.96
C MET A 51 -12.03 6.98 -23.76
N LEU A 52 -11.24 5.92 -23.86
CA LEU A 52 -10.90 5.09 -22.70
C LEU A 52 -9.58 5.56 -22.06
N PRO A 53 -9.46 5.53 -20.72
CA PRO A 53 -8.18 5.72 -20.07
C PRO A 53 -7.21 4.58 -20.42
N SER A 54 -5.91 4.77 -20.13
CA SER A 54 -4.91 3.71 -20.28
C SER A 54 -5.23 2.50 -19.40
N PHE A 55 -4.66 1.34 -19.72
CA PHE A 55 -4.84 0.12 -18.93
C PHE A 55 -4.48 0.31 -17.45
N VAL A 56 -3.34 0.95 -17.17
CA VAL A 56 -2.90 1.29 -15.80
C VAL A 56 -3.90 2.17 -15.07
N ARG A 57 -4.49 3.17 -15.75
CA ARG A 57 -5.49 4.05 -15.14
C ARG A 57 -6.82 3.34 -14.88
N ARG A 58 -7.25 2.42 -15.75
CA ARG A 58 -8.45 1.61 -15.52
C ARG A 58 -8.34 0.78 -14.25
N ILE A 59 -7.24 0.04 -14.10
CA ILE A 59 -6.99 -0.75 -12.89
C ILE A 59 -6.83 0.17 -11.68
N GLY A 60 -6.09 1.27 -11.80
CA GLY A 60 -5.94 2.22 -10.69
C GLY A 60 -7.28 2.78 -10.22
N MET A 61 -8.23 3.02 -11.12
CA MET A 61 -9.57 3.45 -10.74
C MET A 61 -10.37 2.33 -10.07
N ALA A 62 -10.26 1.09 -10.54
CA ALA A 62 -10.81 -0.06 -9.81
C ALA A 62 -10.22 -0.16 -8.38
N SER A 63 -8.91 0.03 -8.23
CA SER A 63 -8.23 0.09 -6.92
C SER A 63 -8.73 1.21 -6.03
N PHE A 64 -8.93 2.43 -6.58
CA PHE A 64 -9.45 3.60 -5.87
C PHE A 64 -10.86 3.38 -5.33
N PHE A 65 -11.72 2.69 -6.10
CA PHE A 65 -13.06 2.32 -5.66
C PHE A 65 -13.11 1.00 -4.89
N HIS A 66 -11.98 0.32 -4.75
CA HIS A 66 -11.86 -0.97 -4.10
C HIS A 66 -12.73 -2.08 -4.71
N VAL A 67 -12.88 -2.07 -6.03
CA VAL A 67 -13.60 -3.08 -6.80
C VAL A 67 -12.62 -3.91 -7.63
N SER A 68 -13.02 -5.12 -7.99
CA SER A 68 -12.23 -5.98 -8.87
C SER A 68 -12.24 -5.49 -10.32
N TYR A 69 -11.10 -5.64 -10.99
CA TYR A 69 -10.96 -5.43 -12.43
C TYR A 69 -10.82 -6.76 -13.17
N ASP A 70 -11.75 -7.04 -14.08
CA ASP A 70 -11.77 -8.25 -14.89
C ASP A 70 -10.98 -8.02 -16.18
N PHE A 71 -9.89 -8.76 -16.33
CA PHE A 71 -8.97 -8.61 -17.46
C PHE A 71 -9.51 -9.24 -18.74
N SER A 72 -9.43 -8.51 -19.85
CA SER A 72 -9.58 -9.09 -21.18
C SER A 72 -8.43 -10.05 -21.51
N THR A 73 -8.62 -10.94 -22.49
CA THR A 73 -7.60 -11.93 -22.91
C THR A 73 -6.24 -11.30 -23.22
N GLU A 74 -6.21 -10.13 -23.85
CA GLU A 74 -4.98 -9.38 -24.14
C GLU A 74 -4.30 -8.84 -22.88
N GLU A 75 -5.09 -8.32 -21.94
CA GLU A 75 -4.62 -7.78 -20.67
C GLU A 75 -4.05 -8.88 -19.76
N VAL A 76 -4.66 -10.07 -19.77
CA VAL A 76 -4.19 -11.25 -19.04
C VAL A 76 -2.74 -11.60 -19.42
N LEU A 77 -2.37 -11.52 -20.69
CA LEU A 77 -0.98 -11.80 -21.13
C LEU A 77 0.02 -10.82 -20.50
N THR A 78 -0.34 -9.55 -20.47
CA THR A 78 0.47 -8.49 -19.83
C THR A 78 0.61 -8.76 -18.35
N VAL A 79 -0.51 -9.03 -17.66
CA VAL A 79 -0.55 -9.27 -16.22
C VAL A 79 0.23 -10.52 -15.83
N LYS A 80 0.08 -11.63 -16.56
CA LYS A 80 0.84 -12.88 -16.32
C LYS A 80 2.35 -12.70 -16.44
N SER A 81 2.81 -11.82 -17.33
CA SER A 81 4.24 -11.51 -17.43
C SER A 81 4.77 -10.81 -16.16
N LEU A 82 3.91 -9.98 -15.53
CA LEU A 82 4.24 -9.19 -14.35
C LEU A 82 3.98 -9.94 -13.04
N SER A 83 3.08 -10.92 -13.02
CA SER A 83 2.84 -11.74 -11.83
C SER A 83 4.09 -12.52 -11.39
N LYS A 84 5.03 -12.76 -12.30
CA LYS A 84 6.37 -13.30 -11.98
C LYS A 84 7.22 -12.38 -11.10
N LEU A 85 6.91 -11.07 -11.09
CA LEU A 85 7.55 -10.07 -10.22
C LEU A 85 6.81 -9.94 -8.88
N MET A 86 5.58 -10.44 -8.80
CA MET A 86 4.76 -10.46 -7.60
C MET A 86 5.10 -11.71 -6.78
N ASN A 87 6.26 -11.72 -6.12
CA ASN A 87 6.65 -12.81 -5.21
C ASN A 87 5.98 -12.72 -3.83
N ILE A 88 5.10 -11.74 -3.62
CA ILE A 88 4.42 -11.53 -2.35
C ILE A 88 3.09 -12.31 -2.38
N PRO A 89 2.87 -13.27 -1.48
CA PRO A 89 1.54 -13.84 -1.26
C PRO A 89 0.61 -12.67 -0.93
N ILE A 90 -0.23 -12.31 -1.90
CA ILE A 90 -1.24 -11.27 -1.77
C ILE A 90 -2.09 -11.62 -0.53
N ASN A 91 -2.66 -10.64 0.17
CA ASN A 91 -3.59 -10.91 1.27
C ASN A 91 -4.87 -11.53 0.67
N HIS A 92 -4.88 -12.86 0.51
CA HIS A 92 -6.01 -13.60 -0.03
C HIS A 92 -7.15 -13.52 0.97
N ASP A 93 -8.38 -13.47 0.47
CA ASP A 93 -9.54 -13.69 1.31
C ASP A 93 -9.42 -15.08 1.95
N VAL A 94 -9.32 -15.10 3.28
CA VAL A 94 -9.19 -16.32 4.08
C VAL A 94 -10.55 -16.97 4.36
N GLY A 95 -11.65 -16.39 3.86
CA GLY A 95 -13.01 -16.92 3.95
C GLY A 95 -13.66 -16.77 5.34
N TYR A 96 -12.96 -16.13 6.27
CA TYR A 96 -13.44 -15.89 7.64
C TYR A 96 -13.61 -14.40 7.88
N ASN A 97 -14.67 -14.04 8.60
CA ASN A 97 -14.91 -12.67 9.03
C ASN A 97 -14.21 -12.42 10.37
N PHE A 98 -13.10 -11.69 10.32
CA PHE A 98 -12.38 -11.26 11.52
C PHE A 98 -12.85 -9.89 12.00
N LYS A 99 -12.77 -9.67 13.31
CA LYS A 99 -12.91 -8.35 13.95
C LYS A 99 -11.73 -8.08 14.87
N ILE A 100 -11.38 -6.81 15.03
CA ILE A 100 -10.42 -6.40 16.06
C ILE A 100 -11.20 -6.25 17.37
N SER A 101 -11.12 -7.26 18.24
CA SER A 101 -11.72 -7.24 19.57
C SER A 101 -10.85 -6.50 20.58
N SER A 102 -9.53 -6.48 20.38
CA SER A 102 -8.59 -5.73 21.22
C SER A 102 -7.29 -5.41 20.49
N VAL A 103 -6.58 -4.39 20.97
CA VAL A 103 -5.22 -4.05 20.55
C VAL A 103 -4.31 -4.15 21.75
N LYS A 104 -3.33 -5.05 21.71
CA LYS A 104 -2.33 -5.21 22.77
C LYS A 104 -1.01 -4.58 22.34
N HIS A 105 -0.34 -3.95 23.29
CA HIS A 105 0.95 -3.32 23.10
C HIS A 105 1.99 -4.18 23.80
N TYR A 106 3.07 -4.52 23.08
CA TYR A 106 4.19 -5.25 23.64
C TYR A 106 5.47 -4.51 23.37
N ASP A 107 6.35 -4.53 24.36
CA ASP A 107 7.76 -4.28 24.13
C ASP A 107 8.32 -5.49 23.39
N PHE A 108 9.20 -5.27 22.41
CA PHE A 108 9.64 -6.35 21.52
C PHE A 108 10.27 -7.52 22.30
N ASP A 109 11.04 -7.21 23.35
CA ASP A 109 11.74 -8.21 24.18
C ASP A 109 10.80 -8.91 25.18
N ASP A 110 9.66 -8.30 25.53
CA ASP A 110 8.67 -8.85 26.47
C ASP A 110 7.47 -9.51 25.75
N ALA A 111 7.45 -9.46 24.42
CA ALA A 111 6.38 -10.03 23.63
C ALA A 111 6.39 -11.57 23.74
N PRO A 112 5.22 -12.22 23.92
CA PRO A 112 5.15 -13.67 23.96
C PRO A 112 5.72 -14.33 22.70
N ASP A 113 6.42 -15.45 22.84
CA ASP A 113 7.06 -16.16 21.72
C ASP A 113 6.11 -16.45 20.55
N PHE A 114 4.85 -16.77 20.84
CA PHE A 114 3.85 -17.04 19.80
C PHE A 114 3.50 -15.78 18.99
N ILE A 115 3.53 -14.60 19.61
CA ILE A 115 3.34 -13.30 18.93
C ILE A 115 4.56 -13.05 18.05
N LEU A 116 5.78 -13.12 18.59
CA LEU A 116 7.02 -12.91 17.84
C LEU A 116 7.14 -13.86 16.63
N SER A 117 6.79 -15.14 16.82
CA SER A 117 6.75 -16.14 15.76
C SER A 117 5.73 -15.78 14.67
N SER A 118 4.53 -15.36 15.06
CA SER A 118 3.46 -14.99 14.13
C SER A 118 3.82 -13.74 13.32
N VAL A 119 4.24 -12.67 13.99
CA VAL A 119 4.61 -11.41 13.31
C VAL A 119 5.84 -11.61 12.42
N GLY A 120 6.83 -12.40 12.87
CA GLY A 120 8.01 -12.75 12.08
C GLY A 120 7.66 -13.55 10.83
N LYS A 121 6.74 -14.52 10.93
CA LYS A 121 6.26 -15.30 9.78
C LYS A 121 5.50 -14.42 8.78
N VAL A 122 4.62 -13.55 9.27
CA VAL A 122 3.88 -12.62 8.40
C VAL A 122 4.84 -11.64 7.71
N HIS A 123 5.80 -11.06 8.44
CA HIS A 123 6.82 -10.19 7.87
C HIS A 123 7.62 -10.90 6.76
N ARG A 124 8.07 -12.14 7.03
CA ARG A 124 8.80 -12.94 6.05
C ARG A 124 7.97 -13.25 4.81
N ASN A 125 6.69 -13.58 4.98
CA ASN A 125 5.83 -13.83 3.84
C ASN A 125 5.58 -12.57 3.01
N LEU A 126 5.37 -11.42 3.66
CA LEU A 126 5.05 -10.16 2.97
C LEU A 126 6.26 -9.54 2.25
N TYR A 127 7.44 -9.60 2.86
CA TYR A 127 8.61 -8.88 2.36
C TYR A 127 9.72 -9.80 1.86
N ASN A 128 9.58 -11.12 2.01
CA ASN A 128 10.62 -12.12 1.73
C ASN A 128 11.93 -11.81 2.47
N ARG A 129 11.83 -11.34 3.71
CA ARG A 129 12.95 -10.88 4.55
C ARG A 129 12.77 -11.34 5.98
N ASP A 130 13.85 -11.35 6.74
CA ASP A 130 13.81 -11.70 8.15
C ASP A 130 13.55 -10.46 9.02
N LEU A 131 12.52 -10.52 9.88
CA LEU A 131 12.13 -9.40 10.73
C LEU A 131 13.27 -8.93 11.64
N ILE A 132 14.05 -9.86 12.18
CA ILE A 132 15.14 -9.53 13.11
C ILE A 132 16.30 -8.90 12.37
N ALA A 133 16.62 -9.41 11.18
CA ALA A 133 17.62 -8.80 10.32
C ALA A 133 17.22 -7.38 9.89
N ASP A 134 15.94 -7.16 9.55
CA ASP A 134 15.43 -5.84 9.18
C ASP A 134 15.35 -4.91 10.38
N ALA A 135 14.96 -5.40 11.56
CA ALA A 135 15.03 -4.64 12.80
C ALA A 135 16.46 -4.13 13.08
N ASN A 136 17.47 -4.99 12.93
CA ASN A 136 18.88 -4.64 13.09
C ASN A 136 19.38 -3.66 12.01
N LEU A 137 18.88 -3.78 10.79
CA LEU A 137 19.27 -2.91 9.70
C LEU A 137 18.66 -1.51 9.85
N ILE A 138 17.38 -1.46 10.24
CA ILE A 138 16.55 -0.27 10.23
C ILE A 138 16.68 0.50 11.54
N GLY A 139 16.53 -0.20 12.66
CA GLY A 139 16.53 0.38 14.00
C GLY A 139 17.92 0.66 14.53
N LYS A 140 17.98 1.49 15.58
CA LYS A 140 19.21 1.72 16.35
C LYS A 140 19.39 0.70 17.47
N ASP A 141 18.28 0.30 18.11
CA ASP A 141 18.25 -0.67 19.21
C ASP A 141 16.90 -1.40 19.24
N LYS A 142 16.93 -2.74 19.29
CA LYS A 142 15.71 -3.57 19.36
C LYS A 142 14.89 -3.33 20.62
N SER A 143 15.52 -2.90 21.71
CA SER A 143 14.81 -2.59 22.96
C SER A 143 13.77 -1.47 22.81
N GLN A 144 13.93 -0.64 21.77
CA GLN A 144 13.02 0.47 21.46
C GLN A 144 11.86 0.07 20.56
N PHE A 145 11.80 -1.21 20.17
CA PHE A 145 10.77 -1.70 19.27
C PHE A 145 9.51 -1.99 20.07
N LYS A 146 8.39 -1.53 19.56
CA LYS A 146 7.07 -1.79 20.11
C LYS A 146 6.22 -2.49 19.08
N ILE A 147 5.44 -3.46 19.52
CA ILE A 147 4.51 -4.23 18.71
C ILE A 147 3.10 -3.85 19.13
N LEU A 148 2.32 -3.29 18.19
CA LEU A 148 0.88 -3.18 18.32
C LEU A 148 0.28 -4.41 17.65
N CYS A 149 -0.30 -5.30 18.43
CA CYS A 149 -0.90 -6.53 17.95
C CYS A 149 -2.43 -6.42 17.97
N PHE A 150 -3.05 -6.66 16.83
CA PHE A 150 -4.50 -6.62 16.64
C PHE A 150 -5.06 -8.03 16.77
N LEU A 151 -6.01 -8.22 17.69
CA LEU A 151 -6.53 -9.53 18.06
C LEU A 151 -8.02 -9.67 17.75
N ASP A 152 -8.43 -10.88 17.33
CA ASP A 152 -9.81 -11.37 17.42
C ASP A 152 -9.88 -12.47 18.49
N GLY A 153 -10.49 -12.15 19.64
CA GLY A 153 -10.29 -12.93 20.86
C GLY A 153 -8.80 -12.91 21.25
N ASP A 154 -8.18 -14.09 21.29
CA ASP A 154 -6.74 -14.26 21.57
C ASP A 154 -5.90 -14.52 20.32
N VAL A 155 -6.51 -14.51 19.13
CA VAL A 155 -5.81 -14.79 17.85
C VAL A 155 -5.26 -13.50 17.27
N ALA A 156 -3.95 -13.47 17.00
CA ALA A 156 -3.31 -12.36 16.30
C ALA A 156 -3.68 -12.36 14.82
N ILE A 157 -4.38 -11.30 14.39
CA ILE A 157 -4.87 -11.12 13.01
C ILE A 157 -4.14 -10.01 12.26
N GLY A 158 -3.32 -9.23 12.94
CA GLY A 158 -2.43 -8.25 12.33
C GLY A 158 -1.50 -7.58 13.32
N HIS A 159 -0.57 -6.79 12.80
CA HIS A 159 0.42 -6.09 13.61
C HIS A 159 0.94 -4.81 12.97
N LEU A 160 1.40 -3.91 13.82
CA LEU A 160 2.34 -2.84 13.48
C LEU A 160 3.57 -2.97 14.38
N ILE A 161 4.76 -2.82 13.81
CA ILE A 161 6.03 -2.80 14.56
C ILE A 161 6.70 -1.47 14.28
N PHE A 162 7.00 -0.73 15.35
CA PHE A 162 7.64 0.58 15.29
C PHE A 162 8.95 0.57 16.07
N ASP A 163 9.94 1.29 15.55
CA ASP A 163 10.99 1.90 16.37
C ASP A 163 10.52 3.30 16.75
N TYR A 164 10.05 3.47 18.00
CA TYR A 164 9.54 4.76 18.49
C TYR A 164 10.65 5.80 18.67
N SER A 165 11.90 5.37 18.90
CA SER A 165 13.02 6.30 19.09
C SER A 165 13.42 6.99 17.77
N ALA A 166 13.22 6.30 16.66
CA ALA A 166 13.57 6.77 15.33
C ALA A 166 12.35 7.07 14.43
N ASN A 167 11.13 6.94 14.96
CA ASN A 167 9.87 7.03 14.23
C ASN A 167 9.85 6.18 12.95
N ILE A 168 10.29 4.92 13.01
CA ILE A 168 10.33 4.04 11.83
C ILE A 168 9.24 2.98 11.93
N LEU A 169 8.41 2.85 10.90
CA LEU A 169 7.51 1.71 10.75
C LEU A 169 8.32 0.54 10.16
N VAL A 170 8.61 -0.46 10.98
CA VAL A 170 9.43 -1.61 10.61
C VAL A 170 8.59 -2.68 9.91
N SER A 171 7.35 -2.91 10.34
CA SER A 171 6.51 -3.93 9.73
C SER A 171 5.04 -3.62 9.92
N MET A 172 4.26 -3.85 8.88
CA MET A 172 2.80 -3.86 8.94
C MET A 172 2.30 -5.16 8.32
N GLY A 173 1.54 -5.93 9.08
CA GLY A 173 0.96 -7.18 8.63
C GLY A 173 -0.53 -7.25 8.96
N ALA A 174 -1.30 -7.91 8.10
CA ALA A 174 -2.69 -8.23 8.32
C ALA A 174 -3.00 -9.58 7.66
N ILE A 175 -3.87 -10.37 8.28
CA ILE A 175 -4.28 -11.67 7.76
C ILE A 175 -5.05 -11.56 6.44
N ASP A 176 -5.82 -10.49 6.25
CA ASP A 176 -6.56 -10.19 5.03
C ASP A 176 -6.71 -8.66 4.80
N ILE A 177 -7.39 -8.29 3.70
CA ILE A 177 -7.64 -6.89 3.34
C ILE A 177 -8.62 -6.17 4.27
N ASN A 178 -9.58 -6.88 4.87
CA ASN A 178 -10.57 -6.30 5.76
C ASN A 178 -9.91 -5.90 7.09
N VAL A 179 -9.15 -6.80 7.69
CA VAL A 179 -8.34 -6.52 8.88
C VAL A 179 -7.35 -5.40 8.60
N ARG A 180 -6.73 -5.37 7.41
CA ARG A 180 -5.87 -4.25 7.02
C ARG A 180 -6.58 -2.90 7.05
N ARG A 181 -7.80 -2.82 6.51
CA ARG A 181 -8.60 -1.59 6.54
C ARG A 181 -8.95 -1.19 7.96
N MET A 182 -9.25 -2.16 8.82
CA MET A 182 -9.49 -1.89 10.25
C MET A 182 -8.22 -1.34 10.94
N ILE A 183 -7.04 -1.87 10.60
CA ILE A 183 -5.75 -1.33 11.09
C ILE A 183 -5.52 0.09 10.57
N PHE A 184 -5.78 0.38 9.29
CA PHE A 184 -5.68 1.75 8.79
C PHE A 184 -6.68 2.69 9.45
N LYS A 185 -7.90 2.23 9.72
CA LYS A 185 -8.87 3.00 10.51
C LYS A 185 -8.35 3.30 11.91
N TYR A 186 -7.78 2.31 12.59
CA TYR A 186 -7.13 2.51 13.90
C TYR A 186 -5.99 3.55 13.81
N ILE A 187 -5.13 3.46 12.79
CA ILE A 187 -4.07 4.45 12.56
C ILE A 187 -4.65 5.87 12.39
N HIS A 188 -5.75 6.00 11.64
CA HIS A 188 -6.37 7.30 11.41
C HIS A 188 -6.96 7.91 12.71
N ASP A 189 -7.69 7.07 13.46
CA ASP A 189 -8.47 7.47 14.62
C ASP A 189 -7.59 7.66 15.88
N GLU A 190 -6.66 6.74 16.14
CA GLU A 190 -5.96 6.62 17.43
C GLU A 190 -4.50 7.09 17.41
N MET A 191 -3.84 7.06 16.26
CA MET A 191 -2.42 7.45 16.19
C MET A 191 -2.25 8.95 15.97
N SER A 192 -1.12 9.48 16.47
CA SER A 192 -0.69 10.85 16.22
C SER A 192 -0.41 11.09 14.73
N SER A 193 -0.44 12.35 14.32
CA SER A 193 -0.07 12.76 12.95
C SER A 193 1.44 12.91 12.77
N ASP A 194 2.23 12.21 13.58
CA ASP A 194 3.68 12.32 13.55
C ASP A 194 4.23 11.80 12.22
N GLU A 195 5.38 12.34 11.83
CA GLU A 195 6.10 11.83 10.67
C GLU A 195 6.83 10.53 11.02
N TYR A 196 6.58 9.51 10.20
CA TYR A 196 7.24 8.24 10.25
C TYR A 196 8.09 8.00 9.01
N ILE A 197 9.06 7.11 9.16
CA ILE A 197 9.91 6.62 8.10
C ILE A 197 9.40 5.22 7.69
N PHE A 198 9.29 5.00 6.38
CA PHE A 198 8.75 3.79 5.76
C PHE A 198 9.82 3.11 4.90
N PRO A 199 10.22 1.86 5.20
CA PRO A 199 11.06 1.08 4.32
C PRO A 199 10.27 0.62 3.09
N ALA A 200 10.84 0.82 1.90
CA ALA A 200 10.37 0.22 0.67
C ALA A 200 11.18 -1.05 0.38
N TYR A 201 10.52 -2.20 0.49
CA TYR A 201 11.15 -3.53 0.39
C TYR A 201 11.43 -4.00 -1.03
N ASP A 202 10.81 -3.36 -2.02
CA ASP A 202 11.06 -3.64 -3.42
C ASP A 202 10.94 -2.36 -4.27
N PRO A 203 11.46 -2.37 -5.51
CA PRO A 203 11.40 -1.20 -6.40
C PRO A 203 9.99 -0.74 -6.78
N ALA A 204 9.03 -1.66 -6.90
CA ALA A 204 7.64 -1.32 -7.22
C ALA A 204 6.97 -0.63 -6.02
N MET A 205 7.23 -1.07 -4.80
CA MET A 205 6.83 -0.38 -3.58
C MET A 205 7.45 1.02 -3.49
N SER A 206 8.73 1.16 -3.84
CA SER A 206 9.41 2.46 -3.85
C SER A 206 8.72 3.42 -4.83
N GLN A 207 8.40 2.96 -6.04
CA GLN A 207 7.63 3.74 -7.01
C GLN A 207 6.22 4.06 -6.49
N PHE A 208 5.57 3.12 -5.81
CA PHE A 208 4.24 3.32 -5.25
C PHE A 208 4.23 4.41 -4.18
N LEU A 209 5.10 4.34 -3.18
CA LEU A 209 5.17 5.35 -2.11
C LEU A 209 5.47 6.75 -2.67
N TYR A 210 6.39 6.85 -3.64
CA TYR A 210 6.61 8.11 -4.35
C TYR A 210 5.39 8.59 -5.13
N ASP A 211 4.68 7.67 -5.79
CA ASP A 211 3.43 7.98 -6.49
C ASP A 211 2.30 8.37 -5.53
N LEU A 212 2.38 8.01 -4.24
CA LEU A 212 1.53 8.55 -3.16
C LEU A 212 2.00 9.91 -2.61
N TYR A 213 2.93 10.57 -3.30
CA TYR A 213 3.51 11.85 -2.88
C TYR A 213 4.33 11.80 -1.58
N MET A 214 4.83 10.62 -1.18
CA MET A 214 5.81 10.52 -0.11
C MET A 214 7.21 10.90 -0.61
N GLU A 215 8.03 11.44 0.28
CA GLU A 215 9.38 11.90 -0.08
C GLU A 215 10.42 10.82 0.21
N PRO A 216 11.32 10.52 -0.74
CA PRO A 216 12.48 9.68 -0.46
C PRO A 216 13.39 10.38 0.56
N TYR A 217 13.84 9.65 1.57
CA TYR A 217 14.60 10.20 2.68
C TYR A 217 16.06 9.75 2.65
N TYR A 218 16.33 8.45 2.79
CA TYR A 218 17.68 7.89 2.66
C TYR A 218 17.66 6.46 2.15
N GLN A 219 18.85 5.89 1.89
CA GLN A 219 19.02 4.49 1.54
C GLN A 219 19.96 3.80 2.53
N LYS A 220 19.57 2.61 3.00
CA LYS A 220 20.39 1.78 3.90
C LYS A 220 20.12 0.30 3.65
N GLY A 221 21.17 -0.50 3.51
CA GLY A 221 21.08 -1.95 3.30
C GLY A 221 20.25 -2.39 2.08
N GLY A 222 20.30 -1.60 1.00
CA GLY A 222 19.53 -1.86 -0.22
C GLY A 222 18.06 -1.45 -0.16
N LEU A 223 17.58 -0.94 0.99
CA LEU A 223 16.23 -0.41 1.15
C LEU A 223 16.24 1.10 0.96
N ILE A 224 15.19 1.60 0.31
CA ILE A 224 14.89 3.03 0.25
C ILE A 224 13.89 3.36 1.35
N PHE A 225 14.17 4.41 2.10
CA PHE A 225 13.30 4.89 3.16
C PHE A 225 12.57 6.13 2.69
N PHE A 226 11.28 6.20 2.94
CA PHE A 226 10.42 7.34 2.64
C PHE A 226 9.96 8.00 3.92
N LYS A 227 9.76 9.31 3.90
CA LYS A 227 9.19 10.08 5.01
C LYS A 227 7.75 10.47 4.68
N GLY A 228 6.86 10.36 5.66
CA GLY A 228 5.47 10.77 5.56
C GLY A 228 4.71 10.53 6.86
N THR A 229 3.42 10.85 6.90
CA THR A 229 2.59 10.51 8.08
C THR A 229 1.91 9.16 7.87
N LEU A 230 1.70 8.42 8.96
CA LEU A 230 0.87 7.21 8.93
C LEU A 230 -0.56 7.51 8.50
N LYS A 231 -1.08 8.71 8.83
CA LYS A 231 -2.41 9.15 8.40
C LYS A 231 -2.49 9.34 6.89
N THR A 232 -1.45 9.86 6.23
CA THR A 232 -1.40 9.97 4.77
C THR A 232 -1.55 8.59 4.12
N ALA A 233 -0.86 7.57 4.63
CA ALA A 233 -1.03 6.21 4.16
C ALA A 233 -2.42 5.66 4.49
N ALA A 234 -2.92 5.90 5.70
CA ALA A 234 -4.20 5.38 6.16
C ALA A 234 -5.41 6.00 5.46
N THR A 235 -5.35 7.26 5.01
CA THR A 235 -6.47 7.94 4.33
C THR A 235 -6.40 7.82 2.81
N ASN A 236 -5.26 7.40 2.25
CA ASN A 236 -5.11 7.27 0.81
C ASN A 236 -5.84 6.01 0.29
N PRO A 237 -6.80 6.14 -0.65
CA PRO A 237 -7.55 5.00 -1.16
C PRO A 237 -6.67 3.94 -1.83
N PHE A 238 -5.56 4.33 -2.46
CA PHE A 238 -4.64 3.36 -3.06
C PHE A 238 -3.85 2.60 -2.00
N ALA A 239 -3.47 3.23 -0.89
CA ALA A 239 -2.79 2.53 0.20
C ALA A 239 -3.75 1.58 0.96
N GLN A 240 -5.00 2.00 1.18
CA GLN A 240 -6.02 1.16 1.83
C GLN A 240 -6.33 -0.12 1.06
N GLY A 241 -6.29 -0.06 -0.27
CA GLY A 241 -6.49 -1.21 -1.13
C GLY A 241 -5.23 -2.02 -1.39
N LEU A 242 -4.07 -1.65 -0.82
CA LEU A 242 -2.78 -2.28 -1.17
C LEU A 242 -2.84 -3.78 -0.82
N TYR A 243 -2.35 -4.61 -1.72
CA TYR A 243 -2.49 -6.08 -1.67
C TYR A 243 -3.93 -6.62 -1.79
N ASN A 244 -4.91 -5.82 -2.21
CA ASN A 244 -6.06 -6.36 -2.94
C ASN A 244 -5.59 -6.78 -4.35
N GLU A 245 -6.19 -7.80 -4.95
CA GLU A 245 -5.80 -8.37 -6.25
C GLU A 245 -5.58 -7.28 -7.32
N SER A 246 -6.60 -6.44 -7.54
CA SER A 246 -6.53 -5.35 -8.53
C SER A 246 -5.44 -4.32 -8.23
N ASN A 247 -5.18 -4.04 -6.95
CA ASN A 247 -4.19 -3.06 -6.56
C ASN A 247 -2.76 -3.58 -6.56
N GLY A 248 -2.57 -4.87 -6.27
CA GLY A 248 -1.31 -5.56 -6.52
C GLY A 248 -0.91 -5.40 -7.99
N TYR A 249 -1.83 -5.72 -8.91
CA TYR A 249 -1.56 -5.52 -10.33
C TYR A 249 -1.29 -4.07 -10.70
N PHE A 250 -2.04 -3.11 -10.14
CA PHE A 250 -1.82 -1.68 -10.37
C PHE A 250 -0.38 -1.24 -10.04
N VAL A 251 0.13 -1.61 -8.86
CA VAL A 251 1.48 -1.24 -8.40
C VAL A 251 2.55 -1.75 -9.37
N TYR A 252 2.53 -3.04 -9.72
CA TYR A 252 3.56 -3.61 -10.59
C TYR A 252 3.42 -3.19 -12.05
N LEU A 253 2.19 -3.03 -12.56
CA LEU A 253 1.95 -2.47 -13.90
C LEU A 253 2.47 -1.04 -14.01
N ARG A 254 2.17 -0.22 -13.00
CA ARG A 254 2.64 1.16 -12.93
C ARG A 254 4.15 1.24 -12.90
N TYR A 255 4.79 0.44 -12.06
CA TYR A 255 6.25 0.36 -11.99
C TYR A 255 6.86 -0.06 -13.34
N ASN A 256 6.34 -1.11 -13.97
CA ASN A 256 6.86 -1.56 -15.26
C ASN A 256 6.65 -0.52 -16.38
N GLU A 257 5.50 0.15 -16.41
CA GLU A 257 5.23 1.25 -17.36
C GLU A 257 6.26 2.38 -17.21
N GLN A 258 6.58 2.76 -15.98
CA GLN A 258 7.57 3.81 -15.70
C GLN A 258 8.99 3.38 -16.06
N ARG A 259 9.33 2.13 -15.76
CA ARG A 259 10.64 1.55 -16.13
C ARG A 259 10.85 1.55 -17.64
N LEU A 260 9.85 1.12 -18.41
CA LEU A 260 9.91 1.14 -19.89
C LEU A 260 10.06 2.56 -20.44
N LYS A 261 9.49 3.56 -19.76
CA LYS A 261 9.60 4.98 -20.12
C LYS A 261 10.91 5.62 -19.66
N LYS A 262 11.81 4.89 -18.98
CA LYS A 262 13.00 5.44 -18.28
C LYS A 262 12.63 6.58 -17.32
N LYS A 263 11.44 6.46 -16.71
CA LYS A 263 10.86 7.40 -15.73
C LYS A 263 10.62 6.72 -14.38
N SER A 264 11.02 5.46 -14.23
CA SER A 264 11.11 4.83 -12.92
C SER A 264 12.08 5.62 -12.08
N ILE A 265 11.78 5.77 -10.80
CA ILE A 265 12.61 6.62 -9.97
C ILE A 265 13.94 5.90 -9.70
N GLU A 266 15.01 6.48 -10.22
CA GLU A 266 16.36 6.24 -9.75
C GLU A 266 16.66 7.33 -8.74
N PHE A 267 16.54 7.01 -7.46
CA PHE A 267 16.75 7.98 -6.41
C PHE A 267 18.25 8.23 -6.24
N ILE A 268 18.68 9.48 -6.38
CA ILE A 268 20.03 9.92 -6.01
C ILE A 268 19.95 10.38 -4.56
N PHE A 269 20.48 9.59 -3.63
CA PHE A 269 20.58 9.97 -2.24
C PHE A 269 21.91 10.67 -1.99
N HIS A 270 21.86 11.87 -1.43
CA HIS A 270 23.04 12.45 -0.78
C HIS A 270 23.26 11.68 0.52
N LYS A 271 24.51 11.26 0.80
CA LYS A 271 24.85 10.57 2.05
C LYS A 271 24.33 11.42 3.22
N PRO A 272 23.65 10.83 4.22
CA PRO A 272 23.47 11.52 5.48
C PRO A 272 24.87 11.78 6.06
N GLU A 273 25.12 13.02 6.47
CA GLU A 273 26.29 13.33 7.29
C GLU A 273 26.24 12.40 8.50
N SER A 274 27.31 11.63 8.67
CA SER A 274 27.49 10.72 9.78
C SER A 274 27.63 11.54 11.06
N ASP A 275 26.65 11.48 11.94
CA ASP A 275 26.81 11.73 13.38
C ASP A 275 27.44 10.51 14.05
#